data_AF-A0A818GCN9-F1
#
_entry.id   AF-A0A818GCN9-F1
#
_cell.length_a   1.000
_cell.length_b   1.000
_cell.length_c   1.000
_cell.angle_alpha   90.00
_cell.angle_beta   90.00
_cell.angle_gamma   90.00
#
_symmetry.space_group_name_H-M   'P 1'
#
loop_
_entity.id
_entity.type
_entity.pdbx_description
1 polymer ?
#
loop_
_entity_poly.entity_id
_entity_poly.type
_entity_poly.pdbx_seq_one_letter_code
_entity_poly.pdbx_strand_id
1 'polypeptide(L)'
;MGCNPSRVSFVSNENMADQSHRLVQEIWTYVCNDYYEEVGISFMIRLFHTYPELRKLWIFAANLDMEHEIRSNAQIRYHAAKIMYTLNEIINNIEDYDKRRKILENLGKSHFIYDVKPSDFQVL
;
A
#
# COMPACT_ATOMS: atom_id res chain seq x y z
N MET A 1 23.05 -36.80 -32.27
CA MET A 1 22.26 -36.60 -31.04
C MET A 1 23.28 -36.33 -29.94
N GLY A 2 23.55 -35.15 -29.40
CA GLY A 2 22.79 -33.90 -29.33
C GLY A 2 22.70 -33.52 -27.85
N CYS A 3 23.49 -32.54 -27.41
CA CYS A 3 23.21 -31.62 -26.30
C CYS A 3 24.31 -30.55 -26.26
N ASN A 4 24.04 -29.39 -26.88
CA ASN A 4 24.86 -28.19 -26.78
C ASN A 4 24.36 -27.38 -25.57
N PRO A 5 25.16 -27.12 -24.53
CA PRO A 5 24.76 -26.29 -23.41
C PRO A 5 25.01 -24.83 -23.77
N SER A 6 24.23 -24.31 -24.73
CA SER A 6 24.23 -22.88 -25.03
C SER A 6 22.87 -22.32 -24.67
N ARG A 7 22.92 -21.27 -23.83
CA ARG A 7 21.88 -20.26 -23.60
C ARG A 7 20.94 -20.51 -22.42
N VAL A 8 21.50 -20.50 -21.20
CA VAL A 8 20.80 -19.76 -20.13
C VAL A 8 20.95 -18.30 -20.52
N SER A 9 19.93 -17.74 -21.18
CA SER A 9 19.89 -16.32 -21.48
C SER A 9 19.95 -15.57 -20.15
N PHE A 10 20.89 -14.64 -20.05
CA PHE A 10 20.88 -13.58 -19.05
C PHE A 10 19.57 -12.82 -19.25
N VAL A 11 18.51 -13.23 -18.55
CA VAL A 11 17.32 -12.39 -18.43
C VAL A 11 17.80 -11.21 -17.61
N SER A 12 18.00 -10.06 -18.27
CA SER A 12 18.42 -8.84 -17.59
C SER A 12 17.45 -8.57 -16.44
N ASN A 13 17.96 -8.09 -15.30
CA ASN A 13 17.13 -7.69 -14.15
C ASN A 13 16.02 -6.72 -14.55
N GLU A 14 16.25 -5.90 -15.59
CA GLU A 14 15.27 -5.00 -16.18
C GLU A 14 14.04 -5.74 -16.73
N ASN A 15 14.23 -6.86 -17.44
CA ASN A 15 13.10 -7.65 -17.97
C ASN A 15 12.27 -8.29 -16.83
N MET A 16 12.91 -8.68 -15.72
CA MET A 16 12.19 -9.19 -14.54
C MET A 16 11.47 -8.09 -13.76
N ALA A 17 12.07 -6.89 -13.65
CA ALA A 17 11.44 -5.73 -13.02
C ALA A 17 10.20 -5.28 -13.82
N ASP A 18 10.31 -5.19 -15.14
CA ASP A 18 9.19 -4.84 -16.02
C ASP A 18 8.04 -5.85 -15.93
N GLN A 19 8.38 -7.15 -15.87
CA GLN A 19 7.37 -8.20 -15.65
C GLN A 19 6.71 -8.07 -14.28
N SER A 20 7.49 -7.79 -13.23
CA SER A 20 6.96 -7.63 -11.87
C SER A 20 6.05 -6.40 -11.76
N HIS A 21 6.43 -5.28 -12.37
CA HIS A 21 5.63 -4.06 -12.43
C HIS A 21 4.28 -4.30 -13.11
N ARG A 22 4.28 -4.96 -14.27
CA ARG A 22 3.04 -5.32 -14.98
C ARG A 22 2.14 -6.21 -14.15
N LEU A 23 2.70 -7.24 -13.51
CA LEU A 23 1.93 -8.14 -12.65
C LEU A 23 1.31 -7.42 -11.46
N VAL A 24 2.05 -6.51 -10.80
CA VAL A 24 1.53 -5.70 -9.69
C VAL A 24 0.37 -4.83 -10.17
N GLN A 25 0.50 -4.18 -11.33
CA GLN A 25 -0.57 -3.36 -11.90
C GLN A 25 -1.81 -4.20 -12.26
N GLU A 26 -1.62 -5.36 -12.89
CA GLU A 26 -2.72 -6.27 -13.25
C GLU A 26 -3.48 -6.75 -12.02
N ILE A 27 -2.76 -7.24 -11.00
CA ILE A 27 -3.36 -7.69 -9.74
C ILE A 27 -4.10 -6.53 -9.06
N TRP A 28 -3.52 -5.34 -9.08
CA TRP A 28 -4.09 -4.16 -8.45
C TRP A 28 -5.46 -3.78 -9.05
N THR A 29 -5.69 -4.04 -10.34
CA THR A 29 -7.01 -3.77 -10.94
C THR A 29 -8.15 -4.51 -10.23
N TYR A 30 -7.92 -5.75 -9.77
CA TYR A 30 -8.92 -6.51 -9.03
C TYR A 30 -9.20 -5.92 -7.64
N VAL A 31 -8.20 -5.27 -7.04
CA VAL A 31 -8.30 -4.61 -5.73
C VAL A 31 -9.01 -3.26 -5.84
N CYS A 32 -8.73 -2.50 -6.90
CA CYS A 32 -9.15 -1.12 -7.07
C CYS A 32 -10.54 -0.92 -7.71
N ASN A 33 -11.16 -1.98 -8.22
CA ASN A 33 -12.51 -1.92 -8.80
C ASN A 33 -13.59 -1.85 -7.69
N ASP A 34 -14.56 -2.77 -7.69
CA ASP A 34 -15.81 -2.68 -6.92
C ASP A 34 -15.66 -2.68 -5.39
N TYR A 35 -14.46 -2.94 -4.88
CA TYR A 35 -14.21 -3.14 -3.46
C TYR A 35 -13.27 -2.12 -2.83
N TYR A 36 -12.92 -1.04 -3.52
CA TYR A 36 -11.90 -0.08 -3.08
C TYR A 36 -12.10 0.46 -1.66
N GLU A 37 -13.32 0.93 -1.32
CA GLU A 37 -13.60 1.44 0.03
C GLU A 37 -13.56 0.32 1.09
N GLU A 38 -14.12 -0.84 0.76
CA GLU A 38 -14.18 -2.00 1.67
C GLU A 38 -12.81 -2.60 1.92
N VAL A 39 -11.93 -2.65 0.91
CA VAL A 39 -10.54 -3.09 1.06
C VAL A 39 -9.79 -2.12 1.98
N GLY A 40 -9.93 -0.82 1.75
CA GLY A 40 -9.28 0.19 2.61
C GLY A 40 -9.72 0.08 4.07
N ILE A 41 -11.03 -0.08 4.31
CA ILE A 41 -11.54 -0.24 5.67
C ILE A 41 -11.11 -1.58 6.30
N SER A 42 -11.14 -2.66 5.53
CA SER A 42 -10.67 -3.98 5.99
C SER A 42 -9.18 -3.96 6.34
N PHE A 43 -8.37 -3.22 5.57
CA PHE A 43 -6.97 -2.97 5.89
C PHE A 43 -6.83 -2.27 7.24
N MET A 44 -7.58 -1.19 7.50
CA MET A 44 -7.54 -0.46 8.78
C MET A 44 -7.94 -1.36 9.97
N ILE A 45 -9.01 -2.15 9.82
CA ILE A 45 -9.46 -3.09 10.85
C ILE A 45 -8.34 -4.11 11.16
N ARG A 46 -7.75 -4.70 10.12
CA ARG A 46 -6.67 -5.68 10.29
C ARG A 46 -5.44 -5.06 10.93
N LEU A 47 -5.06 -3.85 10.55
CA LEU A 47 -3.96 -3.09 11.15
C LEU A 47 -4.18 -2.90 12.65
N PHE A 48 -5.36 -2.41 13.04
CA PHE A 48 -5.71 -2.15 14.44
C PHE A 48 -5.86 -3.41 15.29
N HIS A 49 -6.25 -4.54 14.70
CA HIS A 49 -6.25 -5.84 15.38
C HIS A 49 -4.84 -6.43 15.52
N THR A 50 -3.99 -6.29 14.49
CA THR A 50 -2.65 -6.90 14.47
C THR A 50 -1.66 -6.09 15.30
N TYR A 51 -1.77 -4.76 15.26
CA TYR A 51 -0.88 -3.81 15.93
C TYR A 51 -1.69 -2.76 16.74
N PRO A 52 -2.33 -3.17 17.86
CA PRO A 52 -3.17 -2.27 18.66
C PRO A 52 -2.44 -1.02 19.15
N GLU A 53 -1.13 -1.12 19.38
CA GLU A 53 -0.27 -0.01 19.82
C GLU A 53 -0.21 1.16 18.82
N LEU A 54 -0.50 0.90 17.54
CA LEU A 54 -0.52 1.92 16.50
C LEU A 54 -1.78 2.77 16.53
N ARG A 55 -2.89 2.31 17.14
CA ARG A 55 -4.16 3.07 17.18
C ARG A 55 -4.02 4.46 17.78
N LYS A 56 -3.08 4.65 18.71
CA LYS A 56 -2.78 5.96 19.31
C LYS A 56 -2.39 7.03 18.30
N LEU A 57 -1.86 6.64 17.13
CA LEU A 57 -1.53 7.56 16.03
C LEU A 57 -2.80 8.12 15.37
N TRP A 58 -3.93 7.42 15.48
CA TRP A 58 -5.26 7.88 15.06
C TRP A 58 -6.01 8.45 16.26
N ILE A 59 -5.60 9.63 16.75
CA ILE A 59 -6.16 10.29 17.95
C ILE A 59 -7.71 10.35 17.92
N PHE A 60 -8.28 10.52 16.72
CA PHE A 60 -9.73 10.57 16.51
C PHE A 60 -10.47 9.22 16.58
N ALA A 61 -9.73 8.11 16.62
CA ALA A 61 -10.24 6.75 16.63
C ALA A 61 -9.52 5.86 17.67
N ALA A 62 -8.74 6.46 18.58
CA ALA A 62 -7.90 5.72 19.52
C ALA A 62 -8.68 4.77 20.45
N ASN A 63 -9.96 5.07 20.69
CA ASN A 63 -10.85 4.30 21.56
C ASN A 63 -11.87 3.44 20.79
N LEU A 64 -11.72 3.29 19.47
CA LEU A 64 -12.57 2.38 18.69
C LEU A 64 -12.00 0.97 18.80
N ASP A 65 -12.77 0.07 19.39
CA ASP A 65 -12.36 -1.31 19.65
C ASP A 65 -13.16 -2.31 18.82
N MET A 66 -14.42 -1.99 18.53
CA MET A 66 -15.29 -2.92 17.80
C MET A 66 -15.26 -2.63 16.30
N GLU A 67 -15.24 -3.69 15.48
CA GLU A 67 -15.17 -3.57 14.03
C GLU A 67 -16.27 -2.65 13.45
N HIS A 68 -17.50 -2.75 13.96
CA HIS A 68 -18.61 -1.91 13.49
C HIS A 68 -18.42 -0.42 13.80
N GLU A 69 -17.71 -0.07 14.88
CA GLU A 69 -17.37 1.31 15.23
C GLU A 69 -16.31 1.86 14.26
N ILE A 70 -15.31 1.04 13.93
CA ILE A 70 -14.26 1.39 12.95
C ILE A 70 -14.89 1.61 11.57
N ARG A 71 -15.78 0.71 11.13
CA ARG A 71 -16.49 0.79 9.85
C ARG A 71 -17.38 2.03 9.74
N SER A 72 -18.03 2.43 10.82
CA SER A 72 -18.95 3.58 10.84
C SER A 72 -18.24 4.92 11.03
N ASN A 73 -16.98 4.92 11.47
CA ASN A 73 -16.24 6.16 11.71
C ASN A 73 -15.85 6.87 10.39
N ALA A 74 -16.40 8.05 10.16
CA ALA A 74 -16.19 8.82 8.93
C ALA A 74 -14.72 9.22 8.69
N GLN A 75 -13.94 9.49 9.74
CA GLN A 75 -12.53 9.87 9.61
C GLN A 75 -11.66 8.66 9.26
N ILE A 76 -11.95 7.48 9.80
CA ILE A 76 -11.30 6.24 9.39
C ILE A 76 -11.64 5.91 7.95
N ARG A 77 -12.91 5.98 7.54
CA ARG A 77 -13.31 5.79 6.12
C ARG A 77 -12.57 6.74 5.18
N TYR A 78 -12.48 8.02 5.54
CA TYR A 78 -11.74 9.00 4.76
C TYR A 78 -10.23 8.66 4.69
N HIS A 79 -9.62 8.26 5.80
CA HIS A 79 -8.21 7.89 5.83
C HIS A 79 -7.93 6.61 5.03
N ALA A 80 -8.77 5.59 5.16
CA ALA A 80 -8.72 4.36 4.37
C ALA A 80 -8.79 4.64 2.86
N ALA A 81 -9.72 5.50 2.44
CA ALA A 81 -9.82 5.93 1.05
C ALA A 81 -8.54 6.63 0.56
N LYS A 82 -7.88 7.44 1.41
CA LYS A 82 -6.61 8.07 1.05
C LYS A 82 -5.44 7.09 0.93
N ILE A 83 -5.39 6.05 1.76
CA ILE A 83 -4.38 4.98 1.65
C ILE A 83 -4.51 4.31 0.28
N MET A 84 -5.72 3.85 -0.04
CA MET A 84 -5.98 3.18 -1.30
C MET A 84 -5.70 4.08 -2.51
N TYR A 85 -5.92 5.40 -2.38
CA TYR A 85 -5.73 6.36 -3.48
C TYR A 85 -4.24 6.55 -3.73
N THR A 86 -3.48 6.71 -2.65
CA THR A 86 -2.04 6.88 -2.71
C THR A 86 -1.37 5.64 -3.27
N LEU A 87 -1.79 4.44 -2.86
CA LEU A 87 -1.29 3.17 -3.41
C LEU A 87 -1.61 3.06 -4.91
N ASN A 88 -2.83 3.40 -5.31
CA ASN A 88 -3.22 3.41 -6.72
C ASN A 88 -2.37 4.38 -7.54
N GLU A 89 -2.13 5.60 -7.05
CA GLU A 89 -1.25 6.55 -7.73
C GLU A 89 0.20 6.04 -7.83
N ILE A 90 0.73 5.37 -6.80
CA ILE A 90 2.08 4.80 -6.85
C ILE A 90 2.16 3.65 -7.86
N ILE A 91 1.20 2.73 -7.85
CA ILE A 91 1.17 1.54 -8.70
C ILE A 91 0.94 1.90 -10.18
N ASN A 92 0.04 2.85 -10.46
CA ASN A 92 -0.18 3.34 -11.82
C ASN A 92 1.04 4.05 -12.41
N ASN A 93 1.96 4.52 -11.56
CA ASN A 93 3.19 5.20 -11.97
C ASN A 93 4.44 4.40 -11.56
N ILE A 94 4.35 3.07 -11.48
CA ILE A 94 5.44 2.18 -10.99
C ILE A 94 6.73 2.21 -11.83
N GLU A 95 6.67 2.74 -13.05
CA GLU A 95 7.85 2.95 -13.90
C GLU A 95 8.42 4.38 -13.76
N ASP A 96 7.61 5.38 -13.42
CA ASP A 96 8.03 6.78 -13.24
C ASP A 96 8.61 7.04 -11.84
N TYR A 97 9.92 6.87 -11.72
CA TYR A 97 10.65 7.02 -10.46
C TYR A 97 10.44 8.40 -9.81
N ASP A 98 10.50 9.47 -10.58
CA ASP A 98 10.41 10.83 -10.05
C ASP A 98 9.01 11.15 -9.53
N LYS A 99 7.97 10.69 -10.21
CA LYS A 99 6.60 10.85 -9.74
C LYS A 99 6.36 10.07 -8.45
N ARG A 100 6.77 8.79 -8.38
CA ARG A 100 6.66 7.98 -7.15
C ARG A 100 7.41 8.60 -5.99
N ARG A 101 8.65 9.02 -6.22
CA ARG A 101 9.49 9.66 -5.21
C ARG A 101 8.79 10.88 -4.62
N LYS A 102 8.25 11.77 -5.46
CA LYS A 102 7.53 12.97 -4.99
C LYS A 102 6.28 12.61 -4.17
N ILE A 103 5.49 11.62 -4.61
CA ILE A 103 4.32 11.15 -3.87
C ILE A 103 4.73 10.64 -2.49
N LEU A 104 5.73 9.75 -2.43
CA LEU A 104 6.22 9.15 -1.19
C LEU A 104 6.87 10.17 -0.25
N GLU A 105 7.64 11.12 -0.77
CA GLU A 105 8.22 12.22 0.02
C GLU A 105 7.14 13.09 0.67
N ASN A 106 6.10 13.46 -0.09
CA ASN A 106 4.98 14.26 0.43
C ASN A 106 4.14 13.47 1.45
N LEU A 107 3.95 12.17 1.22
CA LEU A 107 3.30 11.26 2.15
C LEU A 107 4.05 11.20 3.47
N GLY A 108 5.37 10.97 3.42
CA GLY A 108 6.23 10.92 4.60
C GLY A 108 6.21 12.23 5.40
N LYS A 109 6.34 13.38 4.72
CA LYS A 109 6.23 14.71 5.36
C LYS A 109 4.90 14.90 6.08
N SER A 110 3.80 14.43 5.48
CA SER A 110 2.46 14.56 6.06
C SER A 110 2.29 13.67 7.30
N HIS A 111 2.89 12.48 7.30
CA HIS A 111 2.85 11.55 8.43
C HIS A 111 3.77 11.97 9.58
N PHE A 112 4.89 12.62 9.27
CA PHE A 112 5.80 13.17 10.28
C PHE A 112 5.12 14.16 11.23
N ILE A 113 4.12 14.93 10.74
CA ILE A 113 3.32 15.87 11.56
C ILE A 113 2.59 15.14 12.70
N TYR A 114 2.26 13.86 12.52
CA TYR A 114 1.53 13.04 13.47
C TYR A 114 2.44 12.08 14.26
N ASP A 115 3.75 12.33 14.28
CA ASP A 115 4.76 11.52 14.97
C ASP A 115 4.80 10.05 14.51
N VAL A 116 4.37 9.79 13.28
CA VAL A 116 4.49 8.47 12.64
C VAL A 116 5.95 8.26 12.25
N LYS A 117 6.54 7.17 12.75
CA LYS A 117 7.96 6.84 12.57
C LYS A 117 8.15 5.91 11.38
N PRO A 118 9.35 5.86 10.77
CA PRO A 118 9.65 4.91 9.71
C PRO A 118 9.36 3.45 10.09
N SER A 119 9.55 3.07 11.36
CA SER A 119 9.22 1.74 11.87
C SER A 119 7.73 1.42 11.78
N ASP A 120 6.86 2.42 11.92
CA ASP A 120 5.41 2.24 11.90
C ASP A 120 4.89 1.92 10.50
N PHE A 121 5.65 2.28 9.45
CA PHE A 121 5.36 1.87 8.07
C PHE A 121 5.78 0.43 7.75
N GLN A 122 6.74 -0.14 8.49
CA GLN A 122 7.28 -1.48 8.19
C GLN A 122 6.34 -2.62 8.59
N VAL A 123 5.31 -2.30 9.36
CA VAL A 123 4.31 -3.27 9.84
C VAL A 123 2.99 -3.20 9.06
N LEU A 124 2.89 -2.27 8.11
CA LEU A 124 1.80 -2.13 7.13
C LEU A 124 1.97 -3.14 5.99
#